data_AF-A0A259S381-F1
#
_entry.id   AF-A0A259S381-F1
#
_cell.length_a   1.000
_cell.length_b   1.000
_cell.length_c   1.000
_cell.angle_alpha   90.00
_cell.angle_beta   90.00
_cell.angle_gamma   90.00
#
_symmetry.space_group_name_H-M   'P 1'
#
loop_
_entity.id
_entity.type
_entity.pdbx_description
1 polymer ?
#
loop_
_entity_poly.entity_id
_entity_poly.type
_entity_poly.pdbx_seq_one_letter_code
_entity_poly.pdbx_strand_id
1 'polypeptide(L)' 'MRAAPDSSERDIDITLGKDELVISHRYETAILFNDFLIALWFILGSAFFLIPGLVTAGAWVFLIASIQFLIIWANG' A
#
# COMPACT_ATOMS: atom_id res chain seq x y z
N MET A 1 9.15 48.35 -18.51
CA MET A 1 8.10 47.40 -18.95
C MET A 1 8.54 45.99 -18.58
N ARG A 2 7.67 45.25 -17.90
CA ARG A 2 7.92 43.92 -17.32
C ARG A 2 7.57 42.84 -18.34
N ALA A 3 8.46 41.87 -18.53
CA ALA A 3 8.12 40.55 -19.04
C ALA A 3 8.50 39.54 -17.94
N ALA A 4 7.52 38.71 -17.56
CA ALA A 4 7.57 37.82 -16.42
C ALA A 4 8.54 36.66 -16.65
N PRO A 5 9.21 36.13 -15.60
CA PRO A 5 9.83 34.83 -15.69
C PRO A 5 8.75 33.78 -15.95
N ASP A 6 9.06 32.83 -16.84
CA ASP A 6 8.18 31.75 -17.22
C ASP A 6 7.70 30.97 -15.99
N SER A 7 6.44 30.57 -16.05
CA SER A 7 5.84 29.61 -15.13
C SER A 7 6.14 28.20 -15.64
N SER A 8 7.41 27.82 -15.74
CA SER A 8 7.74 26.39 -15.71
C SER A 8 7.42 25.89 -14.31
N GLU A 9 6.60 24.84 -14.27
CA GLU A 9 6.19 24.12 -13.08
C GLU A 9 7.36 23.96 -12.12
N ARG A 10 7.37 24.77 -11.05
CA ARG A 10 8.19 24.46 -9.89
C ARG A 10 7.56 23.23 -9.29
N ASP A 11 7.98 22.08 -9.81
CA ASP A 11 7.96 20.82 -9.12
C ASP A 11 8.49 21.12 -7.73
N ILE A 12 7.58 21.07 -6.76
CA ILE A 12 7.92 21.37 -5.38
C ILE A 12 8.66 20.13 -4.93
N ASP A 13 9.97 20.12 -5.18
CA ASP A 13 10.88 19.14 -4.62
C ASP A 13 10.97 19.48 -3.13
N ILE A 14 10.04 18.92 -2.37
CA ILE A 14 10.00 19.04 -0.92
C ILE A 14 11.27 18.35 -0.45
N THR A 15 12.30 19.14 -0.13
CA THR A 15 13.48 18.68 0.60
C THR A 15 13.04 18.19 1.97
N LEU A 16 12.58 16.94 2.01
CA LEU A 16 12.28 16.21 3.22
C LEU A 16 13.60 16.00 3.95
N GLY A 17 13.68 16.56 5.16
CA GLY A 17 14.86 16.53 6.00
C GLY A 17 15.40 15.12 6.14
N LYS A 18 16.72 15.00 6.16
CA LYS A 18 17.49 13.76 6.28
C LYS A 18 17.14 12.88 7.50
N ASP A 19 16.33 13.39 8.42
CA ASP A 19 15.80 12.65 9.57
C ASP A 19 14.44 11.96 9.32
N GLU A 20 13.72 12.30 8.23
CA GLU A 20 12.45 11.65 7.86
C GLU A 20 12.68 10.42 6.94
N LEU A 21 13.78 10.39 6.18
CA LEU A 21 14.09 9.30 5.25
C LEU A 21 14.52 7.98 5.91
N VAL A 22 15.03 8.00 7.16
CA VAL A 22 15.38 6.76 7.89
C VAL A 22 14.12 6.02 8.35
N ILE A 23 13.00 6.75 8.48
CA ILE A 23 11.67 6.21 8.72
C ILE A 23 11.06 5.81 7.37
N SER A 24 11.05 6.68 6.36
CA SER A 24 10.41 6.38 5.07
C SER A 24 10.89 5.12 4.36
N HIS A 25 12.17 4.75 4.39
CA HIS A 25 12.61 3.54 3.67
C HIS A 25 12.03 2.24 4.25
N ARG A 26 11.83 2.18 5.57
CA ARG A 26 11.24 1.01 6.24
C ARG A 26 9.71 1.01 6.12
N TYR A 27 9.11 2.20 6.10
CA TYR A 27 7.66 2.37 5.95
C TYR A 27 7.18 2.20 4.51
N GLU A 28 7.97 2.60 3.52
CA GLU A 28 7.70 2.38 2.08
C GLU A 28 7.76 0.89 1.74
N THR A 29 8.73 0.18 2.33
CA THR A 29 8.78 -1.29 2.28
C THR A 29 7.56 -1.89 2.99
N ALA A 30 7.13 -1.36 4.14
CA ALA A 30 5.96 -1.87 4.86
C ALA A 30 4.65 -1.65 4.10
N ILE A 31 4.49 -0.52 3.41
CA ILE A 31 3.35 -0.21 2.53
C ILE A 31 3.31 -1.18 1.34
N LEU A 32 4.41 -1.30 0.60
CA LEU A 32 4.50 -2.21 -0.55
C LEU A 32 4.33 -3.67 -0.12
N PHE A 33 4.90 -4.04 1.03
CA PHE A 33 4.76 -5.37 1.59
C PHE A 33 3.33 -5.65 2.03
N ASN A 34 2.62 -4.70 2.64
CA ASN A 34 1.22 -4.87 3.00
C ASN A 34 0.34 -5.06 1.74
N ASP A 35 0.57 -4.28 0.68
CA ASP A 35 -0.09 -4.49 -0.62
C ASP A 35 0.19 -5.87 -1.20
N PHE A 36 1.44 -6.33 -1.12
CA PHE A 36 1.83 -7.68 -1.53
C PHE A 36 1.15 -8.77 -0.68
N LEU A 37 1.04 -8.58 0.64
CA LEU A 37 0.36 -9.50 1.54
C LEU A 37 -1.12 -9.61 1.17
N ILE A 38 -1.81 -8.49 0.96
CA ILE A 38 -3.22 -8.48 0.56
C ILE A 38 -3.40 -9.28 -0.73
N ALA A 39 -2.56 -9.05 -1.74
CA ALA A 39 -2.59 -9.80 -3.00
C ALA A 39 -2.36 -11.31 -2.78
N LEU A 40 -1.38 -11.67 -1.94
CA LEU A 40 -1.08 -13.07 -1.61
C LEU A 40 -2.24 -13.76 -0.90
N TRP A 41 -2.86 -13.10 0.09
CA TRP A 41 -4.01 -13.63 0.81
C TRP A 41 -5.23 -13.79 -0.10
N PHE A 42 -5.45 -12.88 -1.06
CA PHE A 42 -6.51 -13.03 -2.05
C PHE A 42 -6.31 -14.26 -2.94
N ILE A 43 -5.07 -14.47 -3.42
CA ILE A 43 -4.73 -15.63 -4.26
C ILE A 43 -4.87 -16.93 -3.45
N LEU A 44 -4.34 -16.98 -2.22
CA LEU A 44 -4.48 -18.15 -1.35
C LEU A 44 -5.93 -18.44 -0.99
N GLY A 45 -6.69 -17.42 -0.60
CA GLY A 45 -8.11 -17.54 -0.27
C GLY A 45 -8.92 -18.06 -1.45
N SER A 46 -8.64 -17.57 -2.66
CA SER A 46 -9.24 -18.07 -3.90
C SER A 46 -8.87 -19.53 -4.17
N ALA A 47 -7.60 -19.91 -4.01
CA ALA A 47 -7.14 -21.29 -4.17
C ALA A 47 -7.77 -22.25 -3.13
N PHE A 48 -7.94 -21.80 -1.89
CA PHE A 48 -8.56 -22.59 -0.81
C PHE A 48 -10.04 -22.84 -1.08
N PHE A 49 -10.72 -21.92 -1.76
CA PHE A 49 -12.11 -22.10 -2.17
C PHE A 49 -12.30 -23.24 -3.19
N LEU A 50 -11.23 -23.63 -3.90
CA LEU A 50 -11.24 -24.77 -4.83
C LEU A 50 -11.14 -26.13 -4.11
N ILE A 51 -10.78 -26.14 -2.83
CA ILE A 51 -10.58 -27.36 -2.04
C ILE A 51 -11.72 -27.47 -1.01
N PRO A 52 -12.61 -28.47 -1.10
CA PRO A 52 -13.80 -28.58 -0.24
C PRO A 52 -13.52 -28.55 1.27
N GLY A 53 -12.34 -29.02 1.71
CA GLY A 53 -11.94 -29.03 3.11
C GLY A 53 -11.30 -27.73 3.62
N LEU A 54 -10.92 -26.81 2.73
CA LEU A 54 -10.22 -25.57 3.09
C LEU A 54 -11.09 -24.31 2.92
N VAL A 55 -12.33 -24.44 2.46
CA VAL A 55 -13.24 -23.31 2.22
C VAL A 55 -13.38 -22.41 3.46
N THR A 56 -13.53 -22.99 4.65
CA THR A 56 -13.61 -22.22 5.90
C THR A 56 -12.32 -21.46 6.19
N ALA A 57 -11.15 -22.08 5.99
CA ALA A 57 -9.86 -21.41 6.13
C ALA A 57 -9.67 -20.30 5.08
N GLY A 58 -10.11 -20.54 3.85
CA GLY A 58 -10.10 -19.56 2.76
C GLY A 58 -10.96 -18.34 3.07
N ALA A 59 -12.15 -18.54 3.66
CA ALA A 59 -13.02 -17.44 4.09
C ALA A 59 -12.37 -16.57 5.18
N TRP A 60 -11.69 -17.18 6.17
CA TRP A 60 -10.94 -16.44 7.19
C TRP A 60 -9.77 -15.64 6.59
N VAL A 61 -9.04 -16.25 5.66
CA VAL A 61 -7.95 -15.57 4.92
C VAL A 61 -8.49 -14.35 4.15
N PHE A 62 -9.62 -14.51 3.48
CA PHE A 62 -10.26 -13.42 2.72
C PHE A 62 -10.74 -12.27 3.63
N LEU A 63 -11.27 -12.61 4.80
CA LEU A 63 -11.68 -11.65 5.82
C LEU A 63 -10.49 -10.82 6.32
N ILE A 64 -9.37 -11.48 6.63
CA ILE A 64 -8.13 -10.81 7.07
C ILE A 64 -7.60 -9.88 5.97
N ALA A 65 -7.57 -10.34 4.72
CA ALA A 65 -7.16 -9.52 3.58
C ALA A 65 -8.02 -8.25 3.42
N SER A 66 -9.33 -8.39 3.61
CA SER A 66 -10.29 -7.27 3.52
C SER A 66 -10.08 -6.24 4.64
N ILE A 67 -9.80 -6.70 5.86
CA ILE A 67 -9.50 -5.82 6.99
C ILE A 67 -8.18 -5.09 6.77
N GLN A 68 -7.14 -5.77 6.27
CA GLN A 68 -5.85 -5.14 5.95
C GLN A 68 -6.00 -4.05 4.89
N PHE A 69 -6.78 -4.31 3.85
CA PHE A 69 -7.09 -3.31 2.82
C PHE A 69 -7.80 -2.08 3.40
N LEU A 70 -8.76 -2.29 4.31
CA LEU A 70 -9.48 -1.20 4.97
C LEU A 70 -8.55 -0.34 5.84
N ILE A 71 -7.65 -0.97 6.61
CA ILE A 71 -6.71 -0.26 7.49
C ILE A 71 -5.74 0.60 6.66
N ILE A 72 -5.25 0.09 5.53
CA ILE A 72 -4.35 0.86 4.66
C ILE A 72 -5.04 2.12 4.11
N TRP A 73 -6.30 1.99 3.71
CA TRP A 73 -7.06 3.09 3.13
C TRP A 73 -7.51 4.12 4.18
N ALA A 74 -7.72 3.69 5.42
CA ALA A 74 -8.15 4.57 6.50
C ALA A 74 -7.02 5.41 7.14
N ASN A 75 -5.75 5.11 6.82
CA ASN A 75 -4.58 5.72 7.45
C ASN A 75 -3.72 6.54 6.47
N GLY A 76 -4.27 6.84 5.28
CA GLY A 76 -3.66 7.65 4.22
C GLY A 76 -4.43 8.94 3.95
#